data_AF-A0A2H5UW14-F1
#
_entry.id   AF-A0A2H5UW14-F1
#
_cell.length_a   1.000
_cell.length_b   1.000
_cell.length_c   1.000
_cell.angle_alpha   90.00
_cell.angle_beta   90.00
_cell.angle_gamma   90.00
#
_symmetry.space_group_name_H-M   'P 1'
#
loop_
_entity.id
_entity.type
_entity.pdbx_description
1 polymer ?
#
loop_
_entity_poly.entity_id
_entity_poly.type
_entity_poly.pdbx_seq_one_letter_code
_entity_poly.pdbx_strand_id
1 'polypeptide(L)'
;MLETLVYETNFWLAINIILVIVIVGLVYRQYLAGRQNKTSEEGDEALGLDLSNSLKIFRERLAETELEKAVTDSFQEVLRQVLPPQKFQGKTLRELLVSNSPGLSGEVLEHLRKMYDIYEPVRYGDHRPTAEELNLFKSSLESLVAHVRVWRSVTSNV
;
A
#
# COMPACT_ATOMS: atom_id res chain seq x y z
N MET A 1 -16.83 -24.73 -44.80
CA MET A 1 -17.61 -24.06 -43.72
C MET A 1 -17.39 -24.66 -42.34
N LEU A 2 -17.31 -26.00 -42.19
CA LEU A 2 -16.93 -26.61 -40.90
C LEU A 2 -15.44 -26.37 -40.55
N GLU A 3 -14.55 -26.44 -41.53
CA GLU A 3 -13.11 -26.24 -41.32
C GLU A 3 -12.75 -24.81 -40.85
N THR A 4 -13.43 -23.79 -41.36
CA THR A 4 -13.26 -22.39 -40.93
C THR A 4 -13.72 -22.17 -39.49
N LEU A 5 -14.81 -22.81 -39.08
CA LEU A 5 -15.33 -22.75 -37.69
C LEU A 5 -14.38 -23.46 -36.71
N VAL A 6 -13.81 -24.61 -37.10
CA VAL A 6 -12.80 -25.32 -36.31
C VAL A 6 -11.51 -24.50 -36.21
N TYR A 7 -11.10 -23.83 -37.28
CA TYR A 7 -9.91 -22.99 -37.29
C TYR A 7 -10.06 -21.76 -36.38
N GLU A 8 -11.22 -21.11 -36.42
CA GLU A 8 -11.53 -19.96 -35.59
C GLU A 8 -11.60 -20.35 -34.10
N THR A 9 -12.22 -21.50 -33.81
CA THR A 9 -12.28 -22.05 -32.45
C THR A 9 -10.87 -22.41 -31.93
N ASN A 10 -10.03 -23.04 -32.77
CA ASN A 10 -8.65 -23.38 -32.40
C ASN A 10 -7.77 -22.14 -32.23
N PHE A 11 -8.01 -21.07 -33.01
CA PHE A 11 -7.29 -19.81 -32.89
C PHE A 11 -7.63 -19.10 -31.57
N TRP A 12 -8.92 -19.02 -31.22
CA TRP A 12 -9.35 -18.47 -29.93
C TRP A 12 -8.87 -19.32 -28.75
N LEU A 13 -8.84 -20.65 -28.88
CA LEU A 13 -8.29 -21.54 -27.86
C LEU A 13 -6.79 -21.29 -27.64
N ALA A 14 -6.00 -21.16 -28.72
CA ALA A 14 -4.57 -20.90 -28.65
C ALA A 14 -4.26 -19.55 -27.96
N ILE A 15 -5.03 -18.50 -28.28
CA ILE A 15 -4.89 -17.19 -27.62
C ILE A 15 -5.16 -17.31 -26.12
N ASN A 16 -6.22 -18.01 -25.73
CA ASN A 16 -6.55 -18.20 -24.32
C ASN A 16 -5.46 -18.98 -23.57
N ILE A 17 -4.89 -20.02 -24.18
CA ILE A 17 -3.78 -20.78 -23.58
C ILE A 17 -2.55 -19.90 -23.37
N ILE A 18 -2.19 -19.09 -24.37
CA ILE A 18 -1.06 -18.15 -24.25
C ILE A 18 -1.34 -17.11 -23.15
N LEU A 19 -2.56 -16.58 -23.09
CA LEU A 19 -2.96 -15.61 -22.06
C LEU A 19 -2.85 -16.21 -20.65
N VAL A 20 -3.30 -17.45 -20.47
CA VAL A 20 -3.19 -18.17 -19.19
C VAL A 20 -1.72 -18.40 -18.83
N ILE A 21 -0.86 -18.79 -19.78
CA ILE A 21 0.58 -18.97 -19.52
C ILE A 21 1.22 -17.63 -19.12
N VAL A 22 0.84 -16.52 -19.76
CA VAL A 22 1.33 -15.18 -19.41
C VAL A 22 0.85 -14.74 -18.04
N ILE A 23 -0.42 -14.97 -17.70
CA ILE A 23 -0.98 -14.65 -16.38
C ILE A 23 -0.31 -15.51 -15.30
N VAL A 24 -0.20 -16.83 -15.50
CA VAL A 24 0.49 -17.72 -14.57
C VAL A 24 1.97 -17.34 -14.46
N GLY A 25 2.63 -16.98 -15.55
CA GLY A 25 4.00 -16.48 -15.55
C GLY A 25 4.16 -15.16 -14.78
N LEU A 26 3.21 -14.23 -14.92
CA LEU A 26 3.18 -12.96 -14.17
C LEU A 26 2.91 -13.18 -12.69
N VAL A 27 1.94 -14.03 -12.34
CA VAL A 27 1.62 -14.40 -10.96
C VAL A 27 2.79 -15.16 -10.33
N TYR A 28 3.43 -16.07 -11.06
CA TYR A 28 4.59 -16.82 -10.59
C TYR A 28 5.81 -15.91 -10.46
N ARG A 29 6.03 -14.96 -11.38
CA ARG A 29 7.08 -13.95 -11.28
C ARG A 29 6.83 -12.99 -10.12
N GLN A 30 5.59 -12.56 -9.87
CA GLN A 30 5.25 -11.77 -8.69
C GLN A 30 5.41 -12.57 -7.39
N TYR A 31 5.06 -13.86 -7.40
CA TYR A 31 5.24 -14.75 -6.26
C TYR A 31 6.73 -15.02 -5.97
N LEU A 32 7.56 -15.22 -7.00
CA LEU A 32 9.01 -15.34 -6.88
C LEU A 32 9.68 -14.03 -6.48
N ALA A 33 9.26 -12.91 -7.02
CA ALA A 33 9.73 -11.59 -6.59
C ALA A 33 9.35 -11.32 -5.11
N GLY A 34 8.14 -11.71 -4.70
CA GLY A 34 7.72 -11.67 -3.30
C GLY A 34 8.48 -12.64 -2.38
N ARG A 35 9.05 -13.72 -2.93
CA ARG A 35 9.88 -14.69 -2.19
C ARG A 35 11.36 -14.29 -2.15
N GLN A 36 11.90 -13.66 -3.21
CA GLN A 36 13.25 -13.08 -3.23
C GLN A 36 13.34 -11.82 -2.34
N ASN A 37 12.27 -11.03 -2.23
CA ASN A 37 12.21 -9.90 -1.28
C ASN A 37 12.19 -10.33 0.21
N LYS A 38 12.09 -11.64 0.52
CA LYS A 38 12.30 -12.15 1.88
C LYS A 38 13.75 -12.54 2.16
N THR A 39 14.65 -12.50 1.17
CA THR A 39 16.06 -12.89 1.33
C THR A 39 17.03 -11.80 0.87
N SER A 40 16.55 -10.74 0.22
CA SER A 40 17.34 -9.54 -0.10
C SER A 40 16.94 -8.37 0.81
N GLU A 41 17.22 -8.49 2.11
CA GLU A 41 17.10 -7.37 3.07
C GLU A 41 18.34 -6.44 3.09
N GLU A 42 19.30 -6.57 2.16
CA GLU A 42 20.54 -5.76 2.19
C GLU A 42 20.85 -4.99 0.88
N GLY A 43 19.88 -4.84 -0.03
CA GLY A 43 20.18 -4.41 -1.41
C GLY A 43 19.52 -3.14 -1.96
N ASP A 44 18.67 -2.42 -1.21
CA ASP A 44 17.89 -1.30 -1.77
C ASP A 44 17.85 -0.07 -0.85
N GLU A 45 19.00 0.27 -0.26
CA GLU A 45 19.20 1.53 0.48
C GLU A 45 19.42 2.75 -0.43
N ALA A 46 19.07 2.65 -1.72
CA ALA A 46 19.20 3.75 -2.66
C ALA A 46 17.82 4.33 -3.04
N LEU A 47 17.35 5.28 -2.22
CA LEU A 47 16.39 6.34 -2.58
C LEU A 47 14.87 6.04 -2.50
N GLY A 48 14.36 6.04 -1.27
CA GLY A 48 13.23 6.91 -0.91
C GLY A 48 11.83 6.29 -0.88
N LEU A 49 11.22 6.33 0.31
CA LEU A 49 9.86 5.90 0.68
C LEU A 49 9.62 4.39 0.66
N ASP A 50 10.26 3.68 1.58
CA ASP A 50 9.84 2.34 1.95
C ASP A 50 8.78 2.38 3.06
N LEU A 51 7.51 2.46 2.65
CA LEU A 51 6.37 2.29 3.56
C LEU A 51 6.26 0.84 4.07
N SER A 52 7.04 -0.12 3.54
CA SER A 52 7.08 -1.49 4.07
C SER A 52 7.58 -1.51 5.52
N ASN A 53 8.42 -0.57 5.92
CA ASN A 53 8.84 -0.41 7.30
C ASN A 53 7.66 -0.08 8.24
N SER A 54 6.71 0.75 7.79
CA SER A 54 5.51 1.05 8.60
C SER A 54 4.59 -0.17 8.79
N LEU A 55 4.51 -1.06 7.80
CA LEU A 55 3.83 -2.35 7.93
C LEU A 55 4.57 -3.30 8.87
N LYS A 56 5.91 -3.30 8.84
CA LYS A 56 6.75 -4.10 9.74
C LYS A 56 6.53 -3.67 11.20
N ILE A 57 6.64 -2.37 11.47
CA ILE A 57 6.36 -1.77 12.79
C ILE A 57 4.94 -2.13 13.27
N PHE A 58 3.93 -1.99 12.41
CA PHE A 58 2.55 -2.33 12.76
C PHE A 58 2.40 -3.81 13.17
N ARG A 59 3.04 -4.73 12.44
CA ARG A 59 2.98 -6.18 12.73
C ARG A 59 3.76 -6.56 13.98
N GLU A 60 4.94 -5.99 14.18
CA GLU A 60 5.78 -6.21 15.37
C GLU A 60 5.04 -5.75 16.63
N ARG A 61 4.48 -4.54 16.62
CA ARG A 61 3.71 -4.00 17.75
C ARG A 61 2.41 -4.74 18.03
N LEU A 62 1.74 -5.24 16.99
CA LEU A 62 0.60 -6.14 17.16
C LEU A 62 1.00 -7.45 17.85
N ALA A 63 2.17 -8.01 17.54
CA ALA A 63 2.67 -9.23 18.17
C ALA A 63 3.05 -9.02 19.64
N GLU A 64 3.51 -7.81 19.99
CA GLU A 64 3.79 -7.40 21.37
C GLU A 64 2.51 -7.04 22.16
N THR A 65 1.32 -7.21 21.60
CA THR A 65 0.01 -6.81 22.17
C THR A 65 -0.12 -5.30 22.48
N GLU A 66 0.79 -4.49 21.94
CA GLU A 66 0.80 -3.03 22.08
C GLU A 66 -0.05 -2.37 20.99
N LEU A 67 -1.38 -2.59 21.04
CA LEU A 67 -2.31 -2.20 19.97
C LEU A 67 -2.30 -0.69 19.66
N GLU A 68 -2.23 0.12 20.71
CA GLU A 68 -2.19 1.59 20.60
C GLU A 68 -0.91 2.04 19.91
N LYS A 69 0.25 1.51 20.35
CA LYS A 69 1.56 1.80 19.76
C LYS A 69 1.65 1.30 18.32
N ALA A 70 1.02 0.18 18.00
CA ALA A 70 0.94 -0.32 16.63
C ALA A 70 0.33 0.74 15.70
N VAL A 71 -0.81 1.31 16.09
CA VAL A 71 -1.48 2.37 15.32
C VAL A 71 -0.67 3.66 15.33
N THR A 72 -0.14 4.10 16.48
CA THR A 72 0.54 5.39 16.57
C THR A 72 1.88 5.42 15.85
N ASP A 73 2.73 4.42 16.08
CA ASP A 73 4.10 4.41 15.57
C ASP A 73 4.09 4.19 14.05
N SER A 74 3.25 3.27 13.57
CA SER A 74 3.13 3.01 12.14
C SER A 74 2.56 4.21 11.38
N PHE A 75 1.53 4.89 11.93
CA PHE A 75 0.97 6.08 11.28
C PHE A 75 1.96 7.25 11.28
N GLN A 76 2.71 7.46 12.36
CA GLN A 76 3.75 8.49 12.40
C GLN A 76 4.84 8.24 11.35
N GLU A 77 5.25 6.99 11.17
CA GLU A 77 6.22 6.63 10.14
C GLU A 77 5.67 6.88 8.74
N VAL A 78 4.41 6.54 8.47
CA VAL A 78 3.71 6.86 7.22
C VAL A 78 3.73 8.37 6.97
N LEU A 79 3.40 9.18 7.98
CA LEU A 79 3.38 10.64 7.83
C LEU A 79 4.75 11.21 7.53
N ARG A 80 5.79 10.77 8.25
CA ARG A 80 7.18 11.21 8.03
C ARG A 80 7.61 11.00 6.59
N GLN A 81 7.14 9.90 6.00
CA GLN A 81 7.42 9.49 4.63
C GLN A 81 6.55 10.26 3.61
N VAL A 82 5.22 10.23 3.73
CA VAL A 82 4.31 10.76 2.72
C VAL A 82 4.16 12.30 2.78
N LEU A 83 4.25 12.87 3.99
CA LEU A 83 4.05 14.28 4.28
C LEU A 83 5.24 14.81 5.10
N PRO A 84 6.35 15.21 4.47
CA PRO A 84 7.45 15.82 5.20
C PRO A 84 7.00 17.13 5.88
N PRO A 85 7.53 17.45 7.08
CA PRO A 85 7.08 18.57 7.93
C PRO A 85 7.09 19.94 7.24
N GLN A 86 7.92 20.10 6.20
CA GLN A 86 8.01 21.31 5.39
C GLN A 86 6.71 21.62 4.61
N LYS A 87 5.87 20.60 4.34
CA LYS A 87 4.58 20.76 3.66
C LYS A 87 3.46 21.26 4.58
N PHE A 88 3.69 21.34 5.89
CA PHE A 88 2.61 21.64 6.83
C PHE A 88 2.16 23.10 6.80
N GLN A 89 2.96 24.07 6.34
CA GLN A 89 2.56 25.49 6.15
C GLN A 89 1.63 26.09 7.24
N GLY A 90 1.78 25.68 8.52
CA GLY A 90 0.91 26.11 9.62
C GLY A 90 -0.49 25.47 9.68
N LYS A 91 -0.79 24.50 8.80
CA LYS A 91 -2.01 23.68 8.80
C LYS A 91 -1.85 22.45 9.68
N THR A 92 -2.94 22.07 10.33
CA THR A 92 -3.04 20.78 11.04
C THR A 92 -3.06 19.63 10.05
N LEU A 93 -2.71 18.41 10.52
CA LEU A 93 -2.79 17.21 9.68
C LEU A 93 -4.22 16.99 9.15
N ARG A 94 -5.22 17.23 9.98
CA ARG A 94 -6.63 17.18 9.60
C ARG A 94 -6.94 18.14 8.45
N GLU A 95 -6.47 19.38 8.53
CA GLU A 95 -6.64 20.36 7.46
C GLU A 95 -5.92 19.95 6.18
N LEU A 96 -4.72 19.37 6.26
CA LEU A 96 -3.98 18.86 5.09
C LEU A 96 -4.70 17.71 4.39
N LEU A 97 -5.31 16.81 5.18
CA LEU A 97 -6.08 15.68 4.67
C LEU A 97 -7.38 16.16 4.01
N VAL A 98 -8.02 17.20 4.52
CA VAL A 98 -9.26 17.78 3.94
C VAL A 98 -8.97 18.63 2.71
N SER A 99 -7.88 19.41 2.70
CA SER A 99 -7.62 20.46 1.70
C SER A 99 -7.14 19.95 0.33
N ASN A 100 -7.21 18.66 0.02
CA ASN A 100 -6.58 18.04 -1.16
C ASN A 100 -5.13 18.53 -1.34
N SER A 101 -4.24 18.01 -0.49
CA SER A 101 -2.83 18.38 -0.51
C SER A 101 -2.22 18.24 -1.92
N PRO A 102 -1.61 19.30 -2.47
CA PRO A 102 -1.02 19.25 -3.79
C PRO A 102 0.12 18.21 -3.81
N GLY A 103 -0.03 17.21 -4.69
CA GLY A 103 0.96 16.15 -4.89
C GLY A 103 0.61 14.78 -4.28
N LEU A 104 -0.59 14.57 -3.74
CA LEU A 104 -1.09 13.24 -3.37
C LEU A 104 -2.31 12.87 -4.24
N SER A 105 -2.42 11.60 -4.64
CA SER A 105 -3.61 11.12 -5.33
C SER A 105 -4.81 11.09 -4.38
N GLY A 106 -6.03 11.19 -4.93
CA GLY A 106 -7.27 11.11 -4.15
C GLY A 106 -7.37 9.80 -3.34
N GLU A 107 -6.92 8.69 -3.92
CA GLU A 107 -6.88 7.37 -3.28
C GLU A 107 -5.92 7.35 -2.07
N VAL A 108 -4.72 7.92 -2.22
CA VAL A 108 -3.73 8.03 -1.13
C VAL A 108 -4.29 8.89 0.01
N LEU A 109 -4.96 10.01 -0.32
CA LEU A 109 -5.61 10.86 0.68
C LEU A 109 -6.77 10.13 1.39
N GLU A 110 -7.55 9.32 0.68
CA GLU A 110 -8.65 8.57 1.26
C GLU A 110 -8.14 7.53 2.28
N HIS A 111 -7.10 6.78 1.95
CA HIS A 111 -6.49 5.82 2.87
C HIS A 111 -5.86 6.50 4.08
N LEU A 112 -5.18 7.63 3.88
CA LEU A 112 -4.64 8.43 4.99
C LEU A 112 -5.74 8.96 5.92
N ARG A 113 -6.90 9.38 5.39
CA ARG A 113 -8.06 9.80 6.20
C ARG A 113 -8.60 8.65 7.04
N LYS A 114 -8.84 7.49 6.44
CA LYS A 114 -9.31 6.28 7.15
C LYS A 114 -8.37 5.89 8.29
N MET A 115 -7.07 5.98 8.07
CA MET A 115 -6.06 5.72 9.10
C MET A 115 -6.04 6.83 10.17
N TYR A 116 -6.20 8.09 9.79
CA TYR A 116 -6.25 9.24 10.71
C TYR A 116 -7.46 9.15 11.68
N ASP A 117 -8.62 8.75 11.18
CA ASP A 117 -9.85 8.64 11.98
C ASP A 117 -9.71 7.62 13.13
N ILE A 118 -8.85 6.61 12.97
CA ILE A 118 -8.52 5.63 14.01
C ILE A 118 -7.38 6.13 14.89
N TYR A 119 -6.37 6.74 14.27
CA TYR A 119 -5.18 7.24 14.95
C TYR A 119 -5.47 8.38 15.94
N GLU A 120 -6.32 9.34 15.58
CA GLU A 120 -6.59 10.53 16.39
C GLU A 120 -7.19 10.16 17.77
N PRO A 121 -8.25 9.33 17.84
CA PRO A 121 -8.76 8.83 19.12
C PRO A 121 -7.73 8.01 19.91
N VAL A 122 -6.95 7.16 19.25
CA VAL A 122 -5.94 6.32 19.91
C VAL A 122 -4.83 7.17 20.53
N ARG A 123 -4.42 8.24 19.84
CA ARG A 123 -3.33 9.12 20.31
C ARG A 123 -3.76 10.08 21.41
N TYR A 124 -4.98 10.61 21.36
CA TYR A 124 -5.40 11.73 22.20
C TYR A 124 -6.58 11.42 23.13
N GLY A 125 -7.28 10.30 22.93
CA GLY A 125 -8.57 10.01 23.56
C GLY A 125 -8.60 8.80 24.48
N ASP A 126 -7.44 8.28 24.91
CA ASP A 126 -7.34 7.01 25.66
C ASP A 126 -8.17 5.87 25.02
N HIS A 127 -8.31 5.90 23.69
CA HIS A 127 -9.08 4.92 22.93
C HIS A 127 -8.24 3.70 22.66
N ARG A 128 -8.73 2.54 23.10
CA ARG A 128 -8.12 1.26 22.77
C ARG A 128 -8.75 0.73 21.48
N PRO A 129 -7.97 0.57 20.40
CA PRO A 129 -8.53 0.20 19.11
C PRO A 129 -9.09 -1.23 19.13
N THR A 130 -10.29 -1.39 18.59
CA THR A 130 -10.98 -2.67 18.42
C THR A 130 -10.35 -3.50 17.30
N ALA A 131 -10.66 -4.80 17.25
CA ALA A 131 -10.19 -5.68 16.18
C ALA A 131 -10.66 -5.22 14.79
N GLU A 132 -11.84 -4.63 14.68
CA GLU A 132 -12.36 -4.08 13.43
C GLU A 132 -11.56 -2.86 12.99
N GLU A 133 -11.29 -1.93 13.90
CA GLU A 133 -10.46 -0.75 13.62
C GLU A 133 -9.04 -1.14 13.24
N LEU A 134 -8.44 -2.13 13.92
CA LEU A 134 -7.10 -2.63 13.56
C LEU A 134 -7.07 -3.26 12.17
N ASN A 135 -8.11 -4.00 11.78
CA ASN A 135 -8.21 -4.56 10.43
C ASN A 135 -8.43 -3.47 9.37
N LEU A 136 -9.24 -2.46 9.67
CA LEU A 136 -9.46 -1.32 8.78
C LEU A 136 -8.18 -0.49 8.62
N PHE A 137 -7.45 -0.26 9.71
CA PHE A 137 -6.17 0.43 9.69
C PHE A 137 -5.14 -0.37 8.87
N LYS A 138 -5.03 -1.67 9.12
CA LYS A 138 -4.12 -2.56 8.38
C LYS A 138 -4.41 -2.56 6.88
N SER A 139 -5.67 -2.77 6.49
CA SER A 139 -6.06 -2.80 5.08
C SER A 139 -5.81 -1.45 4.39
N SER A 140 -6.10 -0.34 5.09
CA SER A 140 -5.81 1.00 4.57
C SER A 140 -4.30 1.24 4.42
N LEU A 141 -3.48 0.75 5.35
CA LEU A 141 -2.03 0.83 5.28
C LEU A 141 -1.46 -0.03 4.13
N GLU A 142 -1.95 -1.25 3.94
CA GLU A 142 -1.55 -2.14 2.83
C GLU A 142 -1.93 -1.53 1.47
N SER A 143 -3.14 -0.97 1.35
CA SER A 143 -3.55 -0.23 0.16
C SER A 143 -2.68 1.01 -0.06
N LEU A 144 -2.43 1.81 0.97
CA LEU A 144 -1.58 3.00 0.88
C LEU A 144 -0.19 2.66 0.33
N VAL A 145 0.44 1.59 0.84
CA VAL A 145 1.74 1.10 0.36
C VAL A 145 1.66 0.73 -1.13
N ALA A 146 0.59 0.06 -1.56
CA ALA A 146 0.40 -0.31 -2.96
C ALA A 146 0.22 0.94 -3.86
N HIS A 147 -0.65 1.88 -3.46
CA HIS A 147 -0.93 3.09 -4.23
C HIS A 147 0.29 4.02 -4.30
N VAL A 148 1.07 4.16 -3.22
CA VAL A 148 2.29 4.98 -3.23
C VAL A 148 3.36 4.34 -4.13
N ARG A 149 3.50 3.01 -4.12
CA ARG A 149 4.42 2.29 -5.02
C ARG A 149 4.06 2.52 -6.49
N VAL A 150 2.78 2.44 -6.84
CA VAL A 150 2.30 2.67 -8.21
C VAL A 150 2.41 4.13 -8.62
N TRP A 151 2.03 5.07 -7.75
CA TRP A 151 2.13 6.50 -8.03
C TRP A 151 3.57 6.93 -8.35
N ARG A 152 4.55 6.44 -7.58
CA ARG A 152 5.98 6.72 -7.83
C ARG A 152 6.53 6.09 -9.09
N SER A 153 6.11 4.88 -9.46
CA SER A 153 6.56 4.26 -10.72
C SER A 153 6.09 5.05 -11.95
N VAL A 154 4.97 5.77 -11.81
CA VAL A 154 4.46 6.67 -12.85
C VAL A 154 5.19 8.02 -12.82
N THR A 155 5.45 8.61 -11.64
CA THR A 155 6.10 9.93 -11.56
C THR A 155 7.62 9.92 -11.69
N SER A 156 8.30 8.80 -11.43
CA SER A 156 9.77 8.66 -11.58
C SER A 156 10.23 8.39 -13.02
N ASN A 157 9.28 8.15 -13.94
CA ASN A 157 9.53 7.97 -15.37
C ASN A 157 9.34 9.28 -16.17
N VAL A 158 9.30 10.42 -15.50
CA VAL A 158 9.24 11.78 -16.06
C VAL A 158 10.47 12.55 -15.57
#